data_AF-A0A9E0IF89-F1
#
_entry.id   AF-A0A9E0IF89-F1
#
_cell.length_a   1.000
_cell.length_b   1.000
_cell.length_c   1.000
_cell.angle_alpha   90.00
_cell.angle_beta   90.00
_cell.angle_gamma   90.00
#
_symmetry.space_group_name_H-M   'P 1'
#
loop_
_entity.id
_entity.type
_entity.pdbx_description
1 polymer ?
#
loop_
_entity_poly.entity_id
_entity_poly.type
_entity_poly.pdbx_seq_one_letter_code
_entity_poly.pdbx_strand_id
1 'polypeptide(L)'
;MWHRYAEKGLAAGAPWHAAGSIRLGDKSTPSLATHIDQLRVANELSALTKVPKFSAEPKQRRRYDPEQVWRAADALLQSAGLVASRLHGRYSDGTDQKPVCKLLVSNDGVATAFSFRGDIDLPAPWREGRSTSDGKKTMYVTGRDLGLDGHLAPPRPSSALPRLACAALRTKDVDLNRDTCKSWIAGIKPPTDHHHLVKSHAVLDGSQLRVYPTGHKFAGTILVPMFRPAPMGRPDTLELCGVQHLMPKVAFNTDKIMAKGSHTGGAFVPFPEPDALMKSMTGDALAPLLAWLAVADRERPLVICEGVATGLAIHQSGAGNTLCALSSNNVRAVAQWVKQTGLSDLFCGVVIATDHDIGRTEAGRLKSNALPRALEAAKVTGFALAVPPANSQVGADARDLLGQGGPQAVRDFIASAASAADVEKARTDISLPVKERQLDMEPQFDR
;
A
#
# COMPACT_ATOMS: atom_id res chain seq x y z
N MET A 1 2.27 13.14 -29.60
CA MET A 1 1.48 13.38 -28.38
C MET A 1 0.10 12.74 -28.52
N TRP A 2 -0.40 12.05 -27.50
CA TRP A 2 -1.76 11.47 -27.48
C TRP A 2 -2.28 11.41 -26.04
N HIS A 3 -3.61 11.39 -25.86
CA HIS A 3 -4.25 11.41 -24.54
C HIS A 3 -5.37 10.36 -24.49
N ARG A 4 -5.27 9.42 -23.55
CA ARG A 4 -6.09 8.20 -23.49
C ARG A 4 -7.61 8.44 -23.40
N TYR A 5 -8.05 9.62 -22.99
CA TYR A 5 -9.47 9.96 -22.77
C TYR A 5 -10.01 11.10 -23.64
N ALA A 6 -9.26 11.56 -24.65
CA ALA A 6 -9.71 12.63 -25.53
C ALA A 6 -10.65 12.07 -26.63
N GLU A 7 -11.93 11.92 -26.34
CA GLU A 7 -12.92 11.41 -27.32
C GLU A 7 -13.27 12.41 -28.43
N LYS A 8 -13.01 13.72 -28.23
CA LYS A 8 -13.35 14.79 -29.18
C LYS A 8 -12.15 15.39 -29.95
N GLY A 9 -11.00 14.71 -29.94
CA GLY A 9 -9.77 15.17 -30.59
C GLY A 9 -8.94 16.11 -29.72
N LEU A 10 -7.61 16.00 -29.83
CA LEU A 10 -6.66 16.92 -29.22
C LEU A 10 -6.50 18.13 -30.14
N ALA A 11 -6.95 19.31 -29.72
CA ALA A 11 -6.68 20.56 -30.43
C ALA A 11 -5.47 21.26 -29.81
N ALA A 12 -4.27 20.79 -30.13
CA ALA A 12 -3.07 21.59 -29.90
C ALA A 12 -2.81 22.38 -31.19
N GLY A 13 -2.80 23.71 -31.11
CA GLY A 13 -2.44 24.56 -32.25
C GLY A 13 -1.01 24.30 -32.74
N ALA A 14 -0.57 25.08 -33.75
CA ALA A 14 0.79 24.97 -34.27
C ALA A 14 1.84 24.99 -33.14
N PRO A 15 2.90 24.14 -33.20
CA PRO A 15 3.37 23.39 -34.37
C PRO A 15 2.81 21.95 -34.47
N TRP A 16 1.75 21.62 -33.75
CA TRP A 16 1.22 20.26 -33.70
C TRP A 16 0.20 19.99 -34.83
N HIS A 17 0.38 18.88 -35.53
CA HIS A 17 -0.45 18.46 -36.66
C HIS A 17 -1.02 17.06 -36.43
N ALA A 18 -2.19 16.77 -36.99
CA ALA A 18 -2.81 15.46 -36.87
C ALA A 18 -1.92 14.37 -37.51
N ALA A 19 -1.64 13.31 -36.76
CA ALA A 19 -0.73 12.23 -37.15
C ALA A 19 -1.43 10.87 -37.26
N GLY A 20 -2.74 10.89 -37.53
CA GLY A 20 -3.60 9.72 -37.56
C GLY A 20 -4.09 9.31 -36.17
N SER A 21 -4.56 8.07 -36.05
CA SER A 21 -5.00 7.52 -34.76
C SER A 21 -4.09 6.37 -34.31
N ILE A 22 -3.78 6.35 -33.02
CA ILE A 22 -3.03 5.28 -32.38
C ILE A 22 -4.03 4.29 -31.79
N ARG A 23 -3.91 3.01 -32.15
CA ARG A 23 -4.69 1.94 -31.53
C ARG A 23 -4.17 1.65 -30.13
N LEU A 24 -5.08 1.72 -29.16
CA LEU A 24 -4.83 1.41 -27.75
C LEU A 24 -5.87 0.37 -27.31
N GLY A 25 -5.56 -0.90 -27.55
CA GLY A 25 -6.51 -1.99 -27.32
C GLY A 25 -7.60 -2.04 -28.40
N ASP A 26 -8.86 -2.05 -27.97
CA ASP A 26 -10.07 -2.07 -28.81
C ASP A 26 -10.48 -0.66 -29.30
N LYS A 27 -9.87 0.40 -28.77
CA LYS A 27 -10.15 1.79 -29.15
C LYS A 27 -9.02 2.42 -29.95
N SER A 28 -9.37 3.42 -30.75
CA SER A 28 -8.46 4.22 -31.57
C SER A 28 -8.50 5.67 -31.09
N THR A 29 -7.35 6.23 -30.72
CA THR A 29 -7.25 7.60 -30.19
C THR A 29 -6.49 8.50 -31.18
N PRO A 30 -7.04 9.68 -31.53
CA PRO A 30 -6.35 10.64 -32.38
C PRO A 30 -5.01 11.07 -31.77
N SER A 31 -3.96 11.16 -32.58
CA SER A 31 -2.64 11.61 -32.16
C SER A 31 -2.21 12.85 -32.93
N LEU A 32 -1.34 13.63 -32.29
CA LEU A 32 -0.67 14.78 -32.90
C LEU A 32 0.83 14.50 -33.00
N ALA A 33 1.45 14.94 -34.10
CA ALA A 33 2.88 14.95 -34.30
C ALA A 33 3.35 16.35 -34.69
N THR A 34 4.62 16.61 -34.47
CA THR A 34 5.33 17.81 -34.92
C THR A 34 6.77 17.42 -35.21
N HIS A 35 7.44 18.14 -36.09
CA HIS A 35 8.86 17.91 -36.32
C HIS A 35 9.67 18.48 -35.14
N ILE A 36 10.76 17.82 -34.75
CA ILE A 36 11.55 18.26 -33.59
C ILE A 36 12.12 19.67 -33.78
N ASP A 37 12.40 20.06 -35.03
CA ASP A 37 12.90 21.38 -35.41
C ASP A 37 11.82 22.49 -35.34
N GLN A 38 10.54 22.12 -35.27
CA GLN A 38 9.42 23.06 -35.16
C GLN A 38 9.06 23.38 -33.70
N LEU A 39 9.61 22.63 -32.75
CA LEU A 39 9.48 22.91 -31.33
C LEU A 39 10.44 24.05 -30.97
N ARG A 40 9.89 25.19 -30.56
CA ARG A 40 10.61 26.41 -30.11
C ARG A 40 11.72 26.17 -29.07
N VAL A 41 11.73 25.00 -28.45
CA VAL A 41 12.76 24.47 -27.56
C VAL A 41 14.14 24.39 -28.25
N ALA A 42 14.21 24.31 -29.58
CA ALA A 42 15.50 24.31 -30.31
C ALA A 42 16.27 25.63 -30.16
N ASN A 43 15.59 26.78 -30.11
CA ASN A 43 16.26 28.07 -29.95
C ASN A 43 16.71 28.31 -28.50
N GLU A 44 15.94 27.87 -27.50
CA GLU A 44 16.34 27.92 -26.09
C GLU A 44 17.48 26.94 -25.76
N LEU A 45 17.53 25.78 -26.43
CA LEU A 45 18.64 24.83 -26.33
C LEU A 45 19.93 25.35 -26.98
N SER A 46 19.86 26.16 -28.03
CA SER A 46 21.03 26.79 -28.66
C SER A 46 21.66 27.91 -27.80
N ALA A 47 20.90 28.52 -26.90
CA ALA A 47 21.38 29.51 -25.94
C ALA A 47 22.12 28.90 -24.74
N LEU A 48 22.01 27.57 -24.53
CA LEU A 48 22.81 26.83 -23.58
C LEU A 48 24.18 26.55 -24.19
N THR A 49 25.12 27.47 -24.01
CA THR A 49 26.55 27.35 -24.40
C THR A 49 27.28 26.16 -23.75
N LYS A 50 26.59 25.34 -22.94
CA LYS A 50 27.06 24.06 -22.41
C LYS A 50 25.92 23.03 -22.37
N VAL A 51 25.39 22.61 -23.51
CA VAL A 51 24.70 21.32 -23.59
C VAL A 51 25.78 20.23 -23.44
N PRO A 52 25.72 19.33 -22.44
CA PRO A 52 26.63 18.21 -22.38
C PRO A 52 26.42 17.37 -23.65
N LYS A 53 27.46 17.26 -24.48
CA LYS A 53 27.46 16.39 -25.66
C LYS A 53 27.06 14.98 -25.20
N PHE A 54 25.82 14.58 -25.46
CA PHE A 54 25.47 13.16 -25.44
C PHE A 54 26.21 12.55 -26.62
N SER A 55 27.29 11.83 -26.35
CA SER A 55 28.02 11.07 -27.36
C SER A 55 27.03 10.12 -28.04
N ALA A 56 26.77 10.34 -29.32
CA ALA A 56 25.94 9.50 -30.17
C ALA A 56 26.62 8.16 -30.54
N GLU A 57 27.56 7.68 -29.73
CA GLU A 57 28.00 6.30 -29.79
C GLU A 57 27.06 5.48 -28.91
N PRO A 58 26.40 4.43 -29.44
CA PRO A 58 25.66 3.50 -28.61
C PRO A 58 26.66 2.84 -27.67
N LYS A 59 26.78 3.35 -26.44
CA LYS A 59 27.59 2.71 -25.40
C LYS A 59 27.04 1.31 -25.21
N GLN A 60 27.76 0.33 -25.77
CA GLN A 60 27.41 -1.06 -25.74
C GLN A 60 27.14 -1.44 -24.29
N ARG A 61 25.92 -1.91 -24.00
CA ARG A 61 25.54 -2.26 -22.63
C ARG A 61 26.47 -3.38 -22.18
N ARG A 62 27.15 -3.20 -21.05
CA ARG A 62 27.94 -4.26 -20.43
C ARG A 62 27.01 -5.16 -19.61
N ARG A 63 27.22 -6.47 -19.69
CA ARG A 63 26.61 -7.46 -18.80
C ARG A 63 27.62 -7.81 -17.71
N TYR A 64 27.15 -7.91 -16.49
CA TYR A 64 27.96 -8.30 -15.34
C TYR A 64 27.49 -9.66 -14.87
N ASP A 65 28.44 -10.51 -14.47
CA ASP A 65 28.13 -11.80 -13.87
C ASP A 65 27.34 -11.57 -12.56
N PRO A 66 26.10 -12.08 -12.44
CA PRO A 66 25.28 -11.92 -11.24
C PRO A 66 25.96 -12.44 -9.97
N GLU A 67 26.80 -13.48 -10.07
CA GLU A 67 27.49 -14.03 -8.90
C GLU A 67 28.62 -13.11 -8.42
N GLN A 68 29.37 -12.51 -9.35
CA GLN A 68 30.40 -11.52 -9.02
C GLN A 68 29.78 -10.25 -8.44
N VAL A 69 28.66 -9.79 -9.01
CA VAL A 69 27.88 -8.66 -8.49
C VAL A 69 27.36 -8.97 -7.09
N TRP A 70 26.88 -10.19 -6.86
CA TRP A 70 26.43 -10.62 -5.53
C TRP A 70 27.56 -10.55 -4.51
N ARG A 71 28.73 -11.13 -4.81
CA ARG A 71 29.88 -11.17 -3.88
C ARG A 71 30.40 -9.77 -3.54
N ALA A 72 30.48 -8.88 -4.54
CA ALA A 72 30.91 -7.50 -4.33
C ALA A 72 29.88 -6.67 -3.55
N ALA A 73 28.58 -6.84 -3.83
CA ALA A 73 27.53 -6.17 -3.08
C ALA A 73 27.41 -6.69 -1.63
N ASP A 74 27.60 -7.99 -1.42
CA ASP A 74 27.66 -8.63 -0.10
C ASP A 74 28.79 -8.04 0.76
N ALA A 75 30.00 -7.94 0.20
CA ALA A 75 31.14 -7.32 0.87
C ALA A 75 30.88 -5.85 1.25
N LEU A 76 30.21 -5.09 0.39
CA LEU A 76 29.83 -3.71 0.71
C LEU A 76 28.81 -3.62 1.84
N LEU A 77 27.78 -4.48 1.86
CA LEU A 77 26.82 -4.51 2.97
C LEU A 77 27.52 -4.85 4.29
N GLN A 78 28.46 -5.79 4.27
CA GLN A 78 29.25 -6.14 5.46
C GLN A 78 30.15 -4.99 5.92
N SER A 79 30.78 -4.25 4.99
CA SER A 79 31.54 -3.03 5.32
C SER A 79 30.67 -1.91 5.90
N ALA A 80 29.37 -1.89 5.56
CA ALA A 80 28.38 -0.98 6.12
C ALA A 80 27.84 -1.42 7.50
N GLY A 81 28.47 -2.44 8.12
CA GLY A 81 28.13 -2.95 9.44
C GLY A 81 27.01 -3.99 9.47
N LEU A 82 26.56 -4.49 8.31
CA LEU A 82 25.52 -5.51 8.24
C LEU A 82 26.11 -6.93 8.27
N VAL A 83 25.71 -7.73 9.24
CA VAL A 83 26.18 -9.10 9.44
C VAL A 83 25.34 -10.07 8.61
N ALA A 84 25.97 -10.88 7.77
CA ALA A 84 25.29 -11.91 6.98
C ALA A 84 24.65 -12.97 7.90
N SER A 85 23.37 -13.28 7.67
CA SER A 85 22.63 -14.30 8.41
C SER A 85 22.84 -15.69 7.79
N ARG A 86 22.41 -16.75 8.50
CA ARG A 86 22.37 -18.13 7.95
C ARG A 86 21.46 -18.27 6.71
N LEU A 87 20.56 -17.32 6.47
CA LEU A 87 19.72 -17.29 5.29
C LEU A 87 20.40 -16.48 4.18
N HIS A 88 20.60 -17.12 3.02
CA HIS A 88 21.30 -16.52 1.89
C HIS A 88 20.70 -15.16 1.47
N GLY A 89 21.56 -14.16 1.31
CA GLY A 89 21.19 -12.81 0.92
C GLY A 89 20.39 -12.03 1.97
N ARG A 90 20.45 -12.41 3.25
CA ARG A 90 19.81 -11.69 4.36
C ARG A 90 20.83 -11.27 5.40
N TYR A 91 20.66 -10.06 5.94
CA TYR A 91 21.62 -9.44 6.85
C TYR A 91 20.94 -8.86 8.09
N SER A 92 21.64 -8.84 9.23
CA SER A 92 21.27 -8.22 10.51
C SER A 92 22.18 -7.04 10.84
N ASP A 93 21.73 -6.13 11.71
CA ASP A 93 22.51 -4.98 12.20
C ASP A 93 23.38 -5.29 13.44
N GLY A 94 23.45 -6.57 13.85
CA GLY A 94 24.24 -7.03 15.00
C GLY A 94 23.53 -6.91 16.36
N THR A 95 22.35 -6.28 16.42
CA THR A 95 21.61 -6.09 17.69
C THR A 95 20.64 -7.23 18.01
N ASP A 96 20.16 -7.93 16.98
CA ASP A 96 19.22 -9.06 17.08
C ASP A 96 19.61 -10.21 16.13
N GLN A 97 19.22 -11.45 16.44
CA GLN A 97 19.34 -12.59 15.49
C GLN A 97 18.37 -12.52 14.28
N LYS A 98 17.53 -11.49 14.16
CA LYS A 98 16.53 -11.37 13.09
C LYS A 98 17.07 -10.52 11.92
N PRO A 99 17.00 -10.99 10.67
CA PRO A 99 17.51 -10.24 9.53
C PRO A 99 16.67 -8.97 9.27
N VAL A 100 17.37 -7.85 9.09
CA VAL A 100 16.83 -6.52 8.85
C VAL A 100 16.85 -6.13 7.37
N CYS A 101 17.74 -6.72 6.58
CA CYS A 101 17.94 -6.38 5.16
C CYS A 101 17.94 -7.64 4.27
N LYS A 102 17.53 -7.50 3.01
CA LYS A 102 17.68 -8.52 1.96
C LYS A 102 18.37 -7.94 0.73
N LEU A 103 19.36 -8.68 0.21
CA LEU A 103 20.04 -8.45 -1.05
C LEU A 103 19.43 -9.32 -2.15
N LEU A 104 19.18 -8.72 -3.31
CA LEU A 104 18.78 -9.37 -4.55
C LEU A 104 19.69 -8.93 -5.68
N VAL A 105 20.07 -9.85 -6.57
CA VAL A 105 20.83 -9.52 -7.78
C VAL A 105 20.06 -9.97 -9.01
N SER A 106 19.88 -9.05 -9.96
CA SER A 106 19.22 -9.32 -11.23
C SER A 106 20.21 -9.88 -12.28
N ASN A 107 19.67 -10.57 -13.28
CA ASN A 107 20.45 -11.07 -14.42
C ASN A 107 21.10 -9.96 -15.28
N ASP A 108 20.70 -8.71 -15.08
CA ASP A 108 21.28 -7.55 -15.74
C ASP A 108 22.44 -6.94 -14.92
N GLY A 109 22.86 -7.57 -13.83
CA GLY A 109 24.03 -7.16 -13.05
C GLY A 109 23.76 -5.98 -12.10
N VAL A 110 22.51 -5.85 -11.64
CA VAL A 110 22.11 -4.85 -10.65
C VAL A 110 21.80 -5.54 -9.33
N ALA A 111 22.51 -5.14 -8.28
CA ALA A 111 22.23 -5.51 -6.90
C ALA A 111 21.25 -4.52 -6.28
N THR A 112 20.30 -5.02 -5.51
CA THR A 112 19.26 -4.24 -4.82
C THR A 112 19.15 -4.72 -3.37
N ALA A 113 19.30 -3.79 -2.44
CA ALA A 113 19.12 -4.00 -1.02
C ALA A 113 17.83 -3.32 -0.56
N PHE A 114 17.06 -3.97 0.31
CA PHE A 114 15.89 -3.35 0.94
C PHE A 114 15.70 -3.88 2.36
N SER A 115 15.15 -3.03 3.22
CA SER A 115 14.97 -3.34 4.64
C SER A 115 13.54 -3.77 4.97
N PHE A 116 13.44 -4.72 5.90
CA PHE A 116 12.17 -5.17 6.47
C PHE A 116 11.68 -4.24 7.59
N ARG A 117 12.58 -3.44 8.17
CA ARG A 117 12.35 -2.59 9.36
C ARG A 117 12.24 -1.09 9.07
N GLY A 118 12.25 -0.68 7.79
CA GLY A 118 12.13 0.73 7.39
C GLY A 118 12.93 1.03 6.12
N ASP A 119 13.24 2.31 5.91
CA ASP A 119 14.19 2.72 4.88
C ASP A 119 15.60 2.27 5.27
N ILE A 120 16.38 1.87 4.27
CA ILE A 120 17.79 1.50 4.44
C ILE A 120 18.64 2.59 3.81
N ASP A 121 19.54 3.16 4.59
CA ASP A 121 20.50 4.15 4.12
C ASP A 121 21.87 3.47 4.05
N LEU A 122 22.41 3.37 2.84
CA LEU A 122 23.68 2.72 2.56
C LEU A 122 24.62 3.76 1.93
N PRO A 123 25.89 3.79 2.35
CA PRO A 123 26.84 4.75 1.81
C PRO A 123 27.11 4.48 0.32
N ALA A 124 27.70 5.45 -0.37
CA ALA A 124 28.18 5.25 -1.74
C ALA A 124 29.04 3.96 -1.83
N PRO A 125 28.92 3.16 -2.90
CA PRO A 125 28.28 3.50 -4.18
C PRO A 125 26.76 3.20 -4.28
N TRP A 126 26.10 2.83 -3.19
CA TRP A 126 24.66 2.58 -3.19
C TRP A 126 23.86 3.84 -3.51
N ARG A 127 22.75 3.69 -4.26
CA ARG A 127 21.87 4.79 -4.68
C ARG A 127 20.41 4.48 -4.36
N GLU A 128 19.63 5.52 -4.09
CA GLU A 128 18.18 5.37 -3.91
C GLU A 128 17.52 4.78 -5.16
N GLY A 129 16.85 3.65 -4.97
CA GLY A 129 16.12 2.92 -5.99
C GLY A 129 14.62 3.20 -5.96
N ARG A 130 13.84 2.20 -6.35
CA ARG A 130 12.38 2.32 -6.42
C ARG A 130 11.75 2.24 -5.03
N SER A 131 10.56 2.81 -4.89
CA SER A 131 9.68 2.52 -3.76
C SER A 131 9.05 1.15 -3.94
N THR A 132 9.14 0.34 -2.90
CA THR A 132 8.42 -0.93 -2.77
C THR A 132 6.91 -0.70 -2.61
N SER A 133 6.11 -1.76 -2.75
CA SER A 133 4.64 -1.67 -2.58
C SER A 133 4.22 -1.25 -1.15
N ASP A 134 5.10 -1.44 -0.17
CA ASP A 134 4.97 -0.96 1.21
C ASP A 134 5.58 0.44 1.44
N GLY A 135 5.95 1.15 0.38
CA GLY A 135 6.40 2.54 0.40
C GLY A 135 7.87 2.74 0.81
N LYS A 136 8.58 1.68 1.18
CA LYS A 136 10.00 1.75 1.58
C LYS A 136 10.89 1.96 0.37
N LYS A 137 11.96 2.75 0.55
CA LYS A 137 12.98 2.92 -0.48
C LYS A 137 13.92 1.72 -0.53
N THR A 138 14.09 1.16 -1.72
CA THR A 138 15.21 0.24 -1.99
C THR A 138 16.49 1.04 -2.24
N MET A 139 17.65 0.43 -2.00
CA MET A 139 18.95 0.92 -2.46
C MET A 139 19.46 0.00 -3.57
N TYR A 140 20.12 0.52 -4.59
CA TYR A 140 20.70 -0.28 -5.66
C TYR A 140 22.14 0.13 -5.99
N VAL A 141 22.88 -0.81 -6.55
CA VAL A 141 24.25 -0.62 -7.06
C VAL A 141 24.42 -1.49 -8.31
N THR A 142 25.09 -0.96 -9.34
CA THR A 142 25.34 -1.72 -10.58
C THR A 142 26.72 -2.37 -10.54
N GLY A 143 26.94 -3.44 -11.31
CA GLY A 143 28.28 -4.03 -11.46
C GLY A 143 29.36 -3.01 -11.87
N ARG A 144 28.99 -1.95 -12.62
CA ARG A 144 29.89 -0.84 -12.93
C ARG A 144 30.30 -0.05 -11.69
N ASP A 145 29.34 0.27 -10.84
CA ASP A 145 29.58 1.06 -9.62
C ASP A 145 30.40 0.24 -8.60
N LEU A 146 30.34 -1.09 -8.70
CA LEU A 146 31.17 -2.04 -7.94
C LEU A 146 32.58 -2.23 -8.51
N GLY A 147 32.94 -1.56 -9.61
CA GLY A 147 34.24 -1.70 -10.25
C GLY A 147 34.46 -3.04 -10.96
N LEU A 148 33.39 -3.79 -11.29
CA LEU A 148 33.50 -5.08 -11.96
C LEU A 148 33.72 -4.94 -13.47
N ASP A 149 34.48 -5.87 -14.03
CA ASP A 149 34.69 -5.98 -15.47
C ASP A 149 33.51 -6.66 -16.15
N GLY A 150 32.63 -5.86 -16.74
CA GLY A 150 31.48 -6.37 -17.49
C GLY A 150 31.87 -6.79 -18.91
N HIS A 151 31.30 -7.90 -19.40
CA HIS A 151 31.42 -8.32 -20.79
C HIS A 151 30.59 -7.43 -21.70
N LEU A 152 31.09 -7.14 -22.90
CA LEU A 152 30.32 -6.46 -23.93
C LEU A 152 29.10 -7.33 -24.28
N ALA A 153 27.88 -6.82 -24.06
CA ALA A 153 26.71 -7.57 -24.47
C ALA A 153 26.71 -7.71 -26.00
N PRO A 154 26.35 -8.88 -26.55
CA PRO A 154 26.16 -9.02 -27.98
C PRO A 154 25.13 -7.98 -28.47
N PRO A 155 25.28 -7.44 -29.69
CA PRO A 155 24.30 -6.54 -30.26
C PRO A 155 22.96 -7.24 -30.25
N ARG A 156 22.03 -6.78 -29.41
CA ARG A 156 20.66 -7.28 -29.46
C ARG A 156 20.12 -6.93 -30.84
N PRO A 157 19.51 -7.87 -31.60
CA PRO A 157 18.61 -7.45 -32.65
C PRO A 157 17.62 -6.49 -31.99
N SER A 158 17.40 -5.32 -32.61
CA SER A 158 16.41 -4.33 -32.20
C SER A 158 15.22 -5.10 -31.67
N SER A 159 15.05 -5.12 -30.34
CA SER A 159 13.88 -5.74 -29.77
C SER A 159 12.77 -4.86 -30.29
N ALA A 160 11.98 -5.37 -31.24
CA ALA A 160 10.72 -4.78 -31.59
C ALA A 160 10.09 -4.27 -30.29
N LEU A 161 9.72 -2.98 -30.30
CA LEU A 161 8.97 -2.31 -29.22
C LEU A 161 8.20 -3.37 -28.46
N PRO A 162 8.41 -3.49 -27.14
CA PRO A 162 8.06 -4.69 -26.38
C PRO A 162 6.76 -5.21 -26.91
N ARG A 163 6.78 -6.39 -27.56
CA ARG A 163 5.55 -7.08 -27.96
C ARG A 163 4.70 -7.03 -26.71
N LEU A 164 3.68 -6.16 -26.75
CA LEU A 164 2.70 -6.03 -25.69
C LEU A 164 2.24 -7.46 -25.49
N ALA A 165 2.46 -7.99 -24.30
CA ALA A 165 1.84 -9.22 -23.89
C ALA A 165 0.35 -9.04 -24.19
N CYS A 166 -0.10 -9.64 -25.29
CA CYS A 166 -1.49 -9.69 -25.64
C CYS A 166 -2.19 -10.38 -24.46
N ALA A 167 -3.14 -9.67 -23.86
CA ALA A 167 -4.18 -10.23 -23.02
C ALA A 167 -3.77 -11.03 -21.77
N ALA A 168 -3.03 -10.41 -20.83
CA ALA A 168 -2.98 -10.86 -19.43
C ALA A 168 -3.41 -9.75 -18.43
N LEU A 169 -4.26 -8.82 -18.85
CA LEU A 169 -4.93 -7.85 -17.97
C LEU A 169 -6.12 -8.48 -17.23
N ARG A 170 -5.89 -9.63 -16.59
CA ARG A 170 -6.73 -10.15 -15.50
C ARG A 170 -5.77 -10.65 -14.43
N THR A 171 -5.36 -9.78 -13.52
CA THR A 171 -4.55 -10.15 -12.34
C THR A 171 -5.40 -10.80 -11.23
N LYS A 172 -6.66 -11.17 -11.50
CA LYS A 172 -7.54 -11.80 -10.52
C LYS A 172 -7.16 -13.27 -10.39
N ASP A 173 -6.85 -13.73 -9.18
CA ASP A 173 -6.76 -15.15 -8.90
C ASP A 173 -8.19 -15.70 -8.85
N VAL A 174 -8.66 -16.18 -10.00
CA VAL A 174 -10.04 -16.67 -10.19
C VAL A 174 -10.32 -17.87 -9.31
N ASP A 175 -9.31 -18.71 -9.06
CA ASP A 175 -9.43 -19.89 -8.22
C ASP A 175 -9.56 -19.49 -6.75
N LEU A 176 -8.77 -18.52 -6.28
CA LEU A 176 -8.93 -17.95 -4.94
C LEU A 176 -10.34 -17.37 -4.75
N ASN A 177 -10.82 -16.56 -5.68
CA ASN A 177 -12.15 -15.95 -5.57
C ASN A 177 -13.26 -17.00 -5.56
N ARG A 178 -13.15 -18.03 -6.40
CA ARG A 178 -14.11 -19.14 -6.45
C ARG A 178 -14.11 -19.93 -5.14
N ASP A 179 -12.93 -20.25 -4.62
CA ASP A 179 -12.77 -20.94 -3.33
C ASP A 179 -13.34 -20.11 -2.18
N THR A 180 -13.13 -18.79 -2.22
CA THR A 180 -13.69 -17.83 -1.26
C THR A 180 -15.20 -17.84 -1.28
N CYS A 181 -15.82 -17.69 -2.46
CA CYS A 181 -17.28 -17.74 -2.59
C CYS A 181 -17.85 -19.08 -2.11
N LYS A 182 -17.23 -20.20 -2.52
CA LYS A 182 -17.66 -21.54 -2.11
C LYS A 182 -17.59 -21.71 -0.59
N SER A 183 -16.48 -21.29 0.02
CA SER A 183 -16.28 -21.37 1.47
C SER A 183 -17.21 -20.43 2.23
N TRP A 184 -17.51 -19.25 1.68
CA TRP A 184 -18.44 -18.30 2.27
C TRP A 184 -19.87 -18.83 2.27
N ILE A 185 -20.32 -19.45 1.16
CA ILE A 185 -21.64 -20.06 1.00
C ILE A 185 -21.86 -21.22 1.98
N ALA A 186 -20.80 -21.92 2.39
CA ALA A 186 -20.89 -22.95 3.42
C ALA A 186 -21.46 -22.41 4.75
N GLY A 187 -21.42 -21.10 4.98
CA GLY A 187 -22.21 -20.44 6.02
C GLY A 187 -21.74 -20.71 7.45
N ILE A 188 -20.56 -21.31 7.63
CA ILE A 188 -20.06 -21.70 8.95
C ILE A 188 -19.58 -20.44 9.67
N LYS A 189 -20.20 -20.15 10.81
CA LYS A 189 -19.85 -19.00 11.65
C LYS A 189 -18.56 -19.27 12.43
N PRO A 190 -17.74 -18.24 12.70
CA PRO A 190 -16.61 -18.38 13.61
C PRO A 190 -17.04 -18.86 15.00
N PRO A 191 -16.20 -19.67 15.67
CA PRO A 191 -16.36 -19.93 17.11
C PRO A 191 -16.35 -18.62 17.90
N THR A 192 -17.23 -18.49 18.88
CA THR A 192 -17.36 -17.27 19.70
C THR A 192 -16.12 -16.99 20.54
N ASP A 193 -15.31 -18.02 20.80
CA ASP A 193 -14.05 -17.98 21.56
C ASP A 193 -12.81 -17.80 20.67
N HIS A 194 -12.97 -17.58 19.36
CA HIS A 194 -11.85 -17.32 18.47
C HIS A 194 -11.08 -16.07 18.93
N HIS A 195 -9.75 -16.14 19.04
CA HIS A 195 -8.96 -15.07 19.69
C HIS A 195 -8.94 -13.73 18.93
N HIS A 196 -9.27 -13.75 17.64
CA HIS A 196 -9.53 -12.50 16.88
C HIS A 196 -10.85 -11.82 17.24
N LEU A 197 -11.79 -12.56 17.86
CA LEU A 197 -13.05 -12.06 18.38
C LEU A 197 -12.99 -11.77 19.89
N VAL A 198 -12.16 -12.52 20.65
CA VAL A 198 -11.96 -12.32 22.10
C VAL A 198 -10.55 -11.82 22.44
N LYS A 199 -10.43 -10.63 23.06
CA LYS A 199 -9.15 -10.06 23.53
C LYS A 199 -9.38 -9.34 24.85
N SER A 200 -8.73 -9.79 25.91
CA SER A 200 -8.92 -9.26 27.26
C SER A 200 -10.41 -9.26 27.64
N HIS A 201 -11.03 -8.09 27.84
CA HIS A 201 -12.45 -7.95 28.19
C HIS A 201 -13.35 -7.70 26.97
N ALA A 202 -12.79 -7.58 25.76
CA ALA A 202 -13.55 -7.32 24.54
C ALA A 202 -14.01 -8.63 23.89
N VAL A 203 -15.33 -8.73 23.65
CA VAL A 203 -15.96 -9.79 22.85
C VAL A 203 -16.60 -9.14 21.62
N LEU A 204 -16.20 -9.58 20.43
CA LEU A 204 -16.74 -9.12 19.16
C LEU A 204 -17.77 -10.12 18.62
N ASP A 205 -18.87 -9.61 18.06
CA ASP A 205 -19.81 -10.43 17.31
C ASP A 205 -19.22 -10.81 15.94
N GLY A 206 -18.84 -12.08 15.81
CA GLY A 206 -18.35 -12.66 14.57
C GLY A 206 -19.44 -13.15 13.61
N SER A 207 -20.74 -12.92 13.90
CA SER A 207 -21.87 -13.46 13.12
C SER A 207 -21.85 -13.07 11.63
N GLN A 208 -21.24 -11.92 11.31
CA GLN A 208 -21.11 -11.39 9.96
C GLN A 208 -19.90 -11.95 9.20
N LEU A 209 -19.07 -12.77 9.85
CA LEU A 209 -17.90 -13.42 9.26
C LEU A 209 -18.17 -14.91 9.02
N ARG A 210 -17.25 -15.57 8.32
CA ARG A 210 -17.29 -17.02 8.07
C ARG A 210 -15.96 -17.65 8.41
N VAL A 211 -15.95 -18.95 8.68
CA VAL A 211 -14.73 -19.76 8.74
C VAL A 211 -14.71 -20.77 7.61
N TYR A 212 -13.51 -21.17 7.22
CA TYR A 212 -13.37 -22.27 6.27
C TYR A 212 -13.93 -23.59 6.83
N PRO A 213 -14.64 -24.38 6.00
CA PRO A 213 -15.27 -25.63 6.43
C PRO A 213 -14.28 -26.73 6.77
N THR A 214 -14.75 -27.69 7.56
CA THR A 214 -14.04 -28.96 7.84
C THR A 214 -13.66 -29.63 6.52
N GLY A 215 -12.38 -29.97 6.37
CA GLY A 215 -11.82 -30.53 5.12
C GLY A 215 -11.16 -29.51 4.19
N HIS A 216 -11.29 -28.21 4.45
CA HIS A 216 -10.51 -27.19 3.74
C HIS A 216 -9.09 -27.08 4.33
N LYS A 217 -8.08 -26.72 3.51
CA LYS A 217 -6.69 -26.57 3.96
C LYS A 217 -6.47 -25.48 5.01
N PHE A 218 -7.42 -24.55 5.13
CA PHE A 218 -7.45 -23.49 6.14
C PHE A 218 -8.62 -23.66 7.13
N ALA A 219 -9.14 -24.87 7.34
CA ALA A 219 -10.27 -25.12 8.23
C ALA A 219 -10.09 -24.46 9.61
N GLY A 220 -11.16 -23.82 10.11
CA GLY A 220 -11.15 -23.11 11.40
C GLY A 220 -10.57 -21.69 11.34
N THR A 221 -9.94 -21.28 10.24
CA THR A 221 -9.51 -19.89 10.02
C THR A 221 -10.70 -19.04 9.60
N ILE A 222 -10.81 -17.84 10.19
CA ILE A 222 -11.78 -16.84 9.75
C ILE A 222 -11.40 -16.31 8.37
N LEU A 223 -12.37 -16.41 7.46
CA LEU A 223 -12.35 -15.93 6.10
C LEU A 223 -12.90 -14.50 6.07
N VAL A 224 -12.07 -13.53 5.69
CA VAL A 224 -12.48 -12.13 5.54
C VAL A 224 -12.38 -11.71 4.06
N PRO A 225 -13.50 -11.61 3.32
CA PRO A 225 -13.50 -11.27 1.90
C PRO A 225 -13.12 -9.80 1.69
N MET A 226 -12.22 -9.55 0.74
CA MET A 226 -11.72 -8.23 0.43
C MET A 226 -12.33 -7.72 -0.87
N PHE A 227 -12.86 -6.50 -0.85
CA PHE A 227 -13.46 -5.86 -2.00
C PHE A 227 -12.66 -4.64 -2.42
N ARG A 228 -12.70 -4.28 -3.70
CA ARG A 228 -12.17 -3.01 -4.18
C ARG A 228 -12.97 -2.49 -5.36
N PRO A 229 -12.82 -1.21 -5.75
CA PRO A 229 -13.48 -0.68 -6.93
C PRO A 229 -13.04 -1.43 -8.19
N ALA A 230 -13.98 -1.75 -9.07
CA ALA A 230 -13.66 -2.46 -10.29
C ALA A 230 -12.72 -1.61 -11.20
N PRO A 231 -11.60 -2.15 -11.72
CA PRO A 231 -10.59 -1.43 -12.48
C PRO A 231 -11.08 -0.96 -13.87
N MET A 232 -12.28 -1.37 -14.28
CA MET A 232 -12.90 -0.97 -15.54
C MET A 232 -13.84 0.24 -15.43
N GLY A 233 -13.77 1.01 -14.34
CA GLY A 233 -14.37 2.34 -14.26
C GLY A 233 -15.89 2.34 -14.14
N ARG A 234 -16.50 1.24 -13.67
CA ARG A 234 -17.90 1.25 -13.21
C ARG A 234 -17.91 1.74 -11.75
N PRO A 235 -18.30 3.00 -11.47
CA PRO A 235 -18.13 3.60 -10.15
C PRO A 235 -18.98 2.91 -9.07
N ASP A 236 -20.01 2.17 -9.49
CA ASP A 236 -21.00 1.48 -8.67
C ASP A 236 -20.72 -0.03 -8.53
N THR A 237 -19.58 -0.51 -9.03
CA THR A 237 -19.25 -1.95 -9.04
C THR A 237 -18.00 -2.22 -8.22
N LEU A 238 -18.11 -3.18 -7.31
CA LEU A 238 -17.01 -3.73 -6.53
C LEU A 238 -16.58 -5.08 -7.09
N GLU A 239 -15.29 -5.38 -6.97
CA GLU A 239 -14.76 -6.72 -7.22
C GLU A 239 -14.31 -7.37 -5.92
N LEU A 240 -14.57 -8.68 -5.77
CA LEU A 240 -13.85 -9.49 -4.80
C LEU A 240 -12.40 -9.63 -5.29
N CYS A 241 -11.47 -9.10 -4.53
CA CYS A 241 -10.07 -8.98 -4.93
C CYS A 241 -9.11 -9.79 -4.05
N GLY A 242 -9.63 -10.55 -3.09
CA GLY A 242 -8.81 -11.38 -2.24
C GLY A 242 -9.47 -11.70 -0.91
N VAL A 243 -8.64 -12.19 0.01
CA VAL A 243 -9.06 -12.63 1.33
C VAL A 243 -7.96 -12.33 2.35
N GLN A 244 -8.37 -11.83 3.52
CA GLN A 244 -7.55 -11.89 4.73
C GLN A 244 -7.94 -13.13 5.56
N HIS A 245 -6.94 -13.90 5.95
CA HIS A 245 -7.03 -15.02 6.88
C HIS A 245 -6.75 -14.53 8.29
N LEU A 246 -7.72 -14.70 9.20
CA LEU A 246 -7.47 -14.57 10.63
C LEU A 246 -7.37 -15.98 11.22
N MET A 247 -6.13 -16.45 11.35
CA MET A 247 -5.79 -17.80 11.77
C MET A 247 -6.12 -17.97 13.26
N PRO A 248 -6.56 -19.14 13.73
CA PRO A 248 -6.85 -19.40 15.15
C PRO A 248 -5.59 -19.56 16.00
N LYS A 249 -4.42 -19.69 15.36
CA LYS A 249 -3.10 -19.76 16.01
C LYS A 249 -2.10 -18.96 15.19
N VAL A 250 -1.10 -18.38 15.87
CA VAL A 250 0.01 -17.68 15.22
C VAL A 250 0.77 -18.65 14.31
N ALA A 251 0.87 -18.31 13.04
CA ALA A 251 1.63 -19.05 12.04
C ALA A 251 2.55 -18.07 11.29
N PHE A 252 3.84 -18.39 11.14
CA PHE A 252 4.80 -17.46 10.49
C PHE A 252 4.95 -16.11 11.23
N ASN A 253 4.91 -16.11 12.57
CA ASN A 253 5.02 -14.93 13.44
C ASN A 253 3.88 -13.90 13.30
N THR A 254 2.79 -14.24 12.60
CA THR A 254 1.56 -13.45 12.53
C THR A 254 0.35 -14.39 12.58
N ASP A 255 -0.79 -13.91 13.01
CA ASP A 255 -2.07 -14.63 12.96
C ASP A 255 -3.04 -14.00 11.94
N LYS A 256 -2.58 -12.96 11.22
CA LYS A 256 -3.29 -12.26 10.15
C LYS A 256 -2.46 -12.34 8.87
N ILE A 257 -2.99 -12.98 7.84
CA ILE A 257 -2.26 -13.22 6.59
C ILE A 257 -3.15 -12.87 5.40
N MET A 258 -2.59 -12.22 4.39
CA MET A 258 -3.28 -12.05 3.11
C MET A 258 -3.12 -13.33 2.28
N ALA A 259 -4.23 -13.87 1.76
CA ALA A 259 -4.17 -15.05 0.90
C ALA A 259 -3.36 -14.73 -0.36
N LYS A 260 -2.50 -15.67 -0.79
CA LYS A 260 -1.75 -15.54 -2.05
C LYS A 260 -2.73 -15.31 -3.20
N GLY A 261 -2.47 -14.30 -4.02
CA GLY A 261 -3.35 -13.88 -5.12
C GLY A 261 -4.25 -12.68 -4.77
N SER A 262 -4.30 -12.27 -3.50
CA SER A 262 -5.06 -11.09 -3.07
C SER A 262 -4.43 -9.77 -3.53
N HIS A 263 -5.27 -8.79 -3.86
CA HIS A 263 -4.90 -7.41 -4.14
C HIS A 263 -5.27 -6.53 -2.95
N THR A 264 -4.29 -5.88 -2.34
CA THR A 264 -4.47 -5.05 -1.15
C THR A 264 -4.69 -3.56 -1.46
N GLY A 265 -4.21 -3.07 -2.61
CA GLY A 265 -4.31 -1.67 -2.98
C GLY A 265 -5.76 -1.23 -3.25
N GLY A 266 -6.25 -0.28 -2.46
CA GLY A 266 -7.64 0.19 -2.49
C GLY A 266 -8.65 -0.84 -2.00
N ALA A 267 -8.19 -1.96 -1.42
CA ALA A 267 -9.07 -3.01 -0.93
C ALA A 267 -9.64 -2.67 0.45
N PHE A 268 -10.84 -3.14 0.74
CA PHE A 268 -11.49 -2.94 2.01
C PHE A 268 -12.43 -4.09 2.35
N VAL A 269 -12.82 -4.16 3.62
CA VAL A 269 -13.87 -5.05 4.11
C VAL A 269 -14.99 -4.19 4.70
N PRO A 270 -16.22 -4.28 4.17
CA PRO A 270 -17.31 -3.48 4.67
C PRO A 270 -18.07 -4.15 5.82
N PHE A 271 -18.51 -3.35 6.79
CA PHE A 271 -19.55 -3.71 7.76
C PHE A 271 -20.59 -2.58 7.83
N PRO A 272 -21.90 -2.87 7.94
CA PRO A 272 -22.52 -4.19 8.14
C PRO A 272 -22.44 -5.12 6.93
N GLU A 273 -22.68 -6.40 7.20
CA GLU A 273 -23.17 -7.41 6.27
C GLU A 273 -22.37 -7.52 4.96
N PRO A 274 -21.07 -7.90 5.01
CA PRO A 274 -20.31 -8.25 3.80
C PRO A 274 -21.00 -9.37 3.00
N ASP A 275 -21.88 -10.14 3.64
CA ASP A 275 -22.75 -11.14 3.04
C ASP A 275 -23.66 -10.56 1.93
N ALA A 276 -24.10 -9.30 2.02
CA ALA A 276 -24.90 -8.64 0.99
C ALA A 276 -24.13 -8.51 -0.34
N LEU A 277 -22.82 -8.21 -0.27
CA LEU A 277 -21.95 -8.21 -1.44
C LEU A 277 -21.69 -9.64 -1.92
N MET A 278 -21.33 -10.55 -1.01
CA MET A 278 -21.03 -11.94 -1.37
C MET A 278 -22.20 -12.65 -2.06
N LYS A 279 -23.45 -12.42 -1.61
CA LYS A 279 -24.67 -12.98 -2.21
C LYS A 279 -25.03 -12.36 -3.57
N SER A 280 -24.66 -11.10 -3.79
CA SER A 280 -24.90 -10.40 -5.06
C SER A 280 -23.77 -10.57 -6.06
N MET A 281 -22.74 -11.36 -5.73
CA MET A 281 -21.62 -11.62 -6.64
C MET A 281 -22.07 -12.41 -7.87
N THR A 282 -21.69 -11.89 -9.03
CA THR A 282 -21.82 -12.56 -10.32
C THR A 282 -20.63 -13.50 -10.58
N GLY A 283 -20.72 -14.35 -11.60
CA GLY A 283 -19.67 -15.33 -11.95
C GLY A 283 -18.28 -14.73 -12.22
N ASP A 284 -18.18 -13.43 -12.50
CA ASP A 284 -16.93 -12.68 -12.69
C ASP A 284 -16.35 -12.08 -11.40
N ALA A 285 -16.88 -12.49 -10.24
CA ALA A 285 -16.52 -11.98 -8.92
C ALA A 285 -16.75 -10.46 -8.75
N LEU A 286 -17.85 -9.98 -9.32
CA LEU A 286 -18.29 -8.58 -9.24
C LEU A 286 -19.62 -8.49 -8.49
N ALA A 287 -19.75 -7.48 -7.63
CA ALA A 287 -20.97 -7.17 -6.89
C ALA A 287 -21.30 -5.66 -7.03
N PRO A 288 -22.59 -5.29 -7.13
CA PRO A 288 -22.97 -3.88 -7.12
C PRO A 288 -22.79 -3.28 -5.72
N LEU A 289 -22.17 -2.10 -5.64
CA LEU A 289 -22.04 -1.33 -4.39
C LEU A 289 -23.39 -1.08 -3.73
N LEU A 290 -24.45 -0.95 -4.55
CA LEU A 290 -25.82 -0.77 -4.08
C LEU A 290 -26.30 -1.90 -3.16
N ALA A 291 -25.81 -3.14 -3.34
CA ALA A 291 -26.19 -4.25 -2.46
C ALA A 291 -25.74 -4.02 -1.01
N TRP A 292 -24.55 -3.41 -0.81
CA TRP A 292 -24.11 -3.01 0.51
C TRP A 292 -24.81 -1.74 1.01
N LEU A 293 -25.02 -0.76 0.14
CA LEU A 293 -25.74 0.48 0.48
C LEU A 293 -27.22 0.25 0.86
N ALA A 294 -27.79 -0.91 0.53
CA ALA A 294 -29.13 -1.31 0.92
C ALA A 294 -29.23 -1.78 2.39
N VAL A 295 -28.11 -2.17 3.00
CA VAL A 295 -28.03 -2.67 4.39
C VAL A 295 -27.25 -1.73 5.32
N ALA A 296 -26.51 -0.76 4.77
CA ALA A 296 -25.82 0.26 5.55
C ALA A 296 -26.80 1.32 6.11
N ASP A 297 -26.62 1.69 7.38
CA ASP A 297 -27.43 2.73 8.04
C ASP A 297 -26.85 4.12 7.73
N ARG A 298 -27.45 4.84 6.79
CA ARG A 298 -26.92 6.12 6.28
C ARG A 298 -27.01 7.28 7.29
N GLU A 299 -27.80 7.12 8.35
CA GLU A 299 -27.87 8.07 9.46
C GLU A 299 -26.64 7.97 10.38
N ARG A 300 -25.82 6.92 10.21
CA ARG A 300 -24.54 6.75 10.92
C ARG A 300 -23.37 7.11 10.01
N PRO A 301 -22.25 7.59 10.56
CA PRO A 301 -21.09 7.96 9.75
C PRO A 301 -20.50 6.73 9.06
N LEU A 302 -19.87 6.98 7.91
CA LEU A 302 -18.96 6.03 7.27
C LEU A 302 -17.59 6.15 7.94
N VAL A 303 -17.07 5.05 8.46
CA VAL A 303 -15.82 5.01 9.22
C VAL A 303 -14.78 4.17 8.48
N ILE A 304 -13.63 4.75 8.18
CA ILE A 304 -12.50 4.07 7.54
C ILE A 304 -11.49 3.74 8.63
N CYS A 305 -11.17 2.46 8.83
CA CYS A 305 -10.23 2.01 9.86
C CYS A 305 -9.25 0.98 9.31
N GLU A 306 -8.17 0.69 10.04
CA GLU A 306 -7.17 -0.30 9.59
C GLU A 306 -7.67 -1.74 9.78
N GLY A 307 -7.99 -2.14 11.00
CA GLY A 307 -8.24 -3.54 11.35
C GLY A 307 -9.69 -4.00 11.21
N VAL A 308 -9.87 -5.28 10.85
CA VAL A 308 -11.20 -5.95 10.86
C VAL A 308 -11.82 -5.94 12.25
N ALA A 309 -11.03 -6.24 13.29
CA ALA A 309 -11.51 -6.26 14.67
C ALA A 309 -11.93 -4.86 15.15
N THR A 310 -11.17 -3.81 14.78
CA THR A 310 -11.51 -2.41 15.00
C THR A 310 -12.83 -2.05 14.32
N GLY A 311 -12.99 -2.43 13.05
CA GLY A 311 -14.21 -2.16 12.29
C GLY A 311 -15.45 -2.88 12.82
N LEU A 312 -15.29 -4.12 13.30
CA LEU A 312 -16.35 -4.86 14.00
C LEU A 312 -16.76 -4.18 15.30
N ALA A 313 -15.80 -3.73 16.11
CA ALA A 313 -16.08 -3.02 17.37
C ALA A 313 -16.87 -1.71 17.14
N ILE A 314 -16.49 -0.93 16.13
CA ILE A 314 -17.19 0.29 15.72
C ILE A 314 -18.60 -0.03 15.22
N HIS A 315 -18.74 -1.05 14.37
CA HIS A 315 -20.05 -1.43 13.84
C HIS A 315 -21.00 -1.92 14.96
N GLN A 316 -20.56 -2.88 15.78
CA GLN A 316 -21.42 -3.50 16.80
C GLN A 316 -21.78 -2.54 17.95
N SER A 317 -20.95 -1.52 18.21
CA SER A 317 -21.26 -0.46 19.17
C SER A 317 -22.32 0.53 18.66
N GLY A 318 -22.65 0.45 17.37
CA GLY A 318 -23.55 1.38 16.69
C GLY A 318 -22.90 2.72 16.33
N ALA A 319 -21.56 2.82 16.37
CA ALA A 319 -20.85 4.07 16.14
C ALA A 319 -20.69 4.44 14.66
N GLY A 320 -20.82 3.48 13.73
CA GLY A 320 -20.70 3.75 12.28
C GLY A 320 -20.80 2.52 11.39
N ASN A 321 -20.92 2.75 10.08
CA ASN A 321 -20.67 1.73 9.05
C ASN A 321 -19.18 1.74 8.75
N THR A 322 -18.50 0.60 8.66
CA THR A 322 -17.05 0.56 8.54
C THR A 322 -16.56 0.06 7.19
N LEU A 323 -15.44 0.64 6.72
CA LEU A 323 -14.61 0.15 5.63
C LEU A 323 -13.22 -0.13 6.19
N CYS A 324 -12.92 -1.39 6.47
CA CYS A 324 -11.62 -1.79 7.01
C CYS A 324 -10.59 -1.84 5.88
N ALA A 325 -9.62 -0.94 5.87
CA ALA A 325 -8.57 -0.81 4.86
C ALA A 325 -7.45 -1.86 4.99
N LEU A 326 -7.46 -2.67 6.06
CA LEU A 326 -6.57 -3.81 6.32
C LEU A 326 -5.09 -3.48 6.59
N SER A 327 -4.67 -2.26 6.28
CA SER A 327 -3.36 -1.71 6.58
C SER A 327 -3.43 -0.18 6.61
N SER A 328 -2.68 0.44 7.51
CA SER A 328 -2.48 1.89 7.56
C SER A 328 -2.01 2.50 6.24
N ASN A 329 -1.19 1.78 5.47
CA ASN A 329 -0.73 2.24 4.16
C ASN A 329 -1.84 2.27 3.09
N ASN A 330 -2.98 1.62 3.35
CA ASN A 330 -4.10 1.54 2.41
C ASN A 330 -5.27 2.48 2.79
N VAL A 331 -5.28 3.02 4.02
CA VAL A 331 -6.31 3.96 4.50
C VAL A 331 -6.52 5.12 3.53
N ARG A 332 -5.42 5.73 3.05
CA ARG A 332 -5.49 6.83 2.09
C ARG A 332 -6.17 6.44 0.79
N ALA A 333 -5.85 5.27 0.22
CA ALA A 333 -6.40 4.83 -1.05
C ALA A 333 -7.93 4.63 -0.95
N VAL A 334 -8.39 4.01 0.15
CA VAL A 334 -9.81 3.84 0.44
C VAL A 334 -10.49 5.20 0.65
N ALA A 335 -9.92 6.09 1.46
CA ALA A 335 -10.49 7.41 1.73
C ALA A 335 -10.61 8.27 0.46
N GLN A 336 -9.58 8.25 -0.42
CA GLN A 336 -9.64 8.94 -1.70
C GLN A 336 -10.74 8.38 -2.60
N TRP A 337 -10.90 7.05 -2.66
CA TRP A 337 -11.98 6.43 -3.42
C TRP A 337 -13.36 6.85 -2.90
N VAL A 338 -13.58 6.82 -1.57
CA VAL A 338 -14.83 7.28 -0.95
C VAL A 338 -15.14 8.72 -1.35
N LYS A 339 -14.15 9.62 -1.32
CA LYS A 339 -14.33 11.02 -1.71
C LYS A 339 -14.62 11.17 -3.21
N GLN A 340 -13.87 10.49 -4.06
CA GLN A 340 -13.93 10.64 -5.52
C GLN A 340 -15.22 10.07 -6.13
N THR A 341 -15.83 9.09 -5.47
CA THR A 341 -17.07 8.45 -5.95
C THR A 341 -18.34 9.15 -5.46
N GLY A 342 -18.24 10.16 -4.60
CA GLY A 342 -19.40 10.77 -3.94
C GLY A 342 -20.02 9.88 -2.87
N LEU A 343 -19.39 8.76 -2.51
CA LEU A 343 -19.86 7.88 -1.44
C LEU A 343 -19.91 8.63 -0.10
N SER A 344 -19.03 9.61 0.11
CA SER A 344 -19.06 10.49 1.28
C SER A 344 -20.38 11.24 1.45
N ASP A 345 -21.08 11.53 0.35
CA ASP A 345 -22.26 12.40 0.35
C ASP A 345 -23.54 11.60 0.69
N LEU A 346 -23.42 10.27 0.77
CA LEU A 346 -24.54 9.36 1.10
C LEU A 346 -24.67 9.07 2.61
N PHE A 347 -23.75 9.56 3.44
CA PHE A 347 -23.72 9.33 4.89
C PHE A 347 -23.68 10.66 5.62
N CYS A 348 -24.13 10.68 6.89
CA CYS A 348 -24.13 11.89 7.73
C CYS A 348 -22.72 12.44 8.03
N GLY A 349 -21.67 11.71 7.70
CA GLY A 349 -20.28 12.13 7.77
C GLY A 349 -19.32 10.99 7.41
N VAL A 350 -18.04 11.34 7.23
CA VAL A 350 -16.96 10.36 7.05
C VAL A 350 -15.87 10.59 8.09
N VAL A 351 -15.51 9.52 8.79
CA VAL A 351 -14.49 9.51 9.84
C VAL A 351 -13.39 8.54 9.46
N ILE A 352 -12.13 8.95 9.60
CA ILE A 352 -10.98 8.06 9.60
C ILE A 352 -10.69 7.74 11.06
N ALA A 353 -10.74 6.47 11.45
CA ALA A 353 -10.42 6.01 12.79
C ALA A 353 -9.07 5.28 12.78
N THR A 354 -8.18 5.67 13.70
CA THR A 354 -6.83 5.10 13.82
C THR A 354 -6.59 4.54 15.21
N ASP A 355 -5.60 3.66 15.33
CA ASP A 355 -5.14 3.14 16.61
C ASP A 355 -4.31 4.20 17.36
N HIS A 356 -4.18 4.06 18.68
CA HIS A 356 -3.41 4.94 19.56
C HIS A 356 -1.88 4.65 19.49
N ASP A 357 -1.35 4.69 18.28
CA ASP A 357 -0.01 4.24 17.93
C ASP A 357 1.08 5.30 18.16
N ILE A 358 1.12 5.87 19.38
CA ILE A 358 2.05 6.94 19.76
C ILE A 358 3.39 6.44 20.31
N GLY A 359 3.59 5.12 20.37
CA GLY A 359 4.80 4.50 20.91
C GLY A 359 6.05 4.92 20.13
N ARG A 360 7.14 5.26 20.85
CA ARG A 360 8.39 5.75 20.25
C ARG A 360 9.56 4.78 20.45
N THR A 361 10.49 4.78 19.49
CA THR A 361 11.81 4.14 19.62
C THR A 361 12.70 4.94 20.56
N GLU A 362 13.84 4.38 20.97
CA GLU A 362 14.85 5.09 21.77
C GLU A 362 15.33 6.39 21.08
N ALA A 363 15.34 6.40 19.75
CA ALA A 363 15.65 7.57 18.93
C ALA A 363 14.49 8.60 18.82
N GLY A 364 13.39 8.42 19.55
CA GLY A 364 12.24 9.34 19.58
C GLY A 364 11.29 9.25 18.37
N ARG A 365 11.53 8.35 17.42
CA ARG A 365 10.68 8.15 16.24
C ARG A 365 9.46 7.29 16.58
N LEU A 366 8.31 7.56 15.96
CA LEU A 366 7.13 6.68 16.11
C LEU A 366 7.46 5.27 15.61
N LYS A 367 7.01 4.25 16.37
CA LYS A 367 7.17 2.83 16.03
C LYS A 367 6.23 2.38 14.91
N SER A 368 5.11 3.08 14.74
CA SER A 368 4.07 2.78 13.75
C SER A 368 3.78 4.03 12.92
N ASN A 369 3.42 3.79 11.65
CA ASN A 369 3.01 4.83 10.72
C ASN A 369 1.48 4.99 10.66
N ALA A 370 0.70 4.25 11.46
CA ALA A 370 -0.76 4.26 11.38
C ALA A 370 -1.35 5.67 11.54
N LEU A 371 -0.98 6.33 12.62
CA LEU A 371 -1.45 7.67 12.95
C LEU A 371 -0.98 8.74 11.94
N PRO A 372 0.31 8.82 11.55
CA PRO A 372 0.74 9.70 10.45
C PRO A 372 -0.01 9.47 9.13
N ARG A 373 -0.28 8.22 8.77
CA ARG A 373 -1.02 7.87 7.54
C ARG A 373 -2.49 8.27 7.61
N ALA A 374 -3.12 8.12 8.77
CA ALA A 374 -4.49 8.56 9.01
C ALA A 374 -4.61 10.09 8.95
N LEU A 375 -3.65 10.82 9.55
CA LEU A 375 -3.54 12.28 9.44
C LEU A 375 -3.36 12.73 7.99
N GLU A 376 -2.46 12.10 7.24
CA GLU A 376 -2.24 12.41 5.82
C GLU A 376 -3.52 12.17 5.00
N ALA A 377 -4.21 11.05 5.22
CA ALA A 377 -5.46 10.74 4.55
C ALA A 377 -6.56 11.76 4.87
N ALA A 378 -6.71 12.16 6.15
CA ALA A 378 -7.66 13.17 6.58
C ALA A 378 -7.37 14.54 5.94
N LYS A 379 -6.10 14.98 5.89
CA LYS A 379 -5.69 16.22 5.22
C LYS A 379 -6.04 16.23 3.72
N VAL A 380 -5.78 15.12 3.03
CA VAL A 380 -6.00 15.02 1.58
C VAL A 380 -7.48 14.96 1.22
N THR A 381 -8.32 14.35 2.07
CA THR A 381 -9.73 14.10 1.77
C THR A 381 -10.68 15.12 2.42
N GLY A 382 -10.22 15.81 3.45
CA GLY A 382 -11.05 16.69 4.29
C GLY A 382 -11.96 15.94 5.27
N PHE A 383 -11.78 14.62 5.43
CA PHE A 383 -12.55 13.83 6.39
C PHE A 383 -12.07 14.05 7.83
N ALA A 384 -12.98 13.84 8.79
CA ALA A 384 -12.65 13.94 10.20
C ALA A 384 -11.76 12.76 10.64
N LEU A 385 -10.92 12.97 11.65
CA LEU A 385 -10.02 11.98 12.22
C LEU A 385 -10.39 11.73 13.68
N ALA A 386 -10.67 10.47 14.01
CA ALA A 386 -10.85 9.98 15.38
C ALA A 386 -9.55 9.31 15.84
N VAL A 387 -9.01 9.77 16.97
CA VAL A 387 -7.85 9.17 17.65
C VAL A 387 -8.28 8.78 19.07
N PRO A 388 -7.94 7.58 19.58
CA PRO A 388 -8.35 7.18 20.93
C PRO A 388 -7.86 8.20 21.97
N PRO A 389 -8.58 8.39 23.08
CA PRO A 389 -8.28 9.37 24.12
C PRO A 389 -6.81 9.36 24.56
N ALA A 390 -6.26 10.51 24.93
CA ALA A 390 -4.83 10.66 25.28
C ALA A 390 -4.37 9.77 26.47
N ASN A 391 -5.29 9.40 27.35
CA ASN A 391 -5.04 8.50 28.48
C ASN A 391 -5.19 7.01 28.12
N SER A 392 -5.45 6.68 26.86
CA SER A 392 -5.53 5.29 26.39
C SER A 392 -4.15 4.64 26.41
N GLN A 393 -4.13 3.31 26.54
CA GLN A 393 -2.89 2.55 26.39
C GLN A 393 -2.29 2.73 24.98
N VAL A 394 -0.96 2.77 24.88
CA VAL A 394 -0.26 2.74 23.58
C VAL A 394 -0.66 1.50 22.79
N GLY A 395 -1.11 1.72 21.54
CA GLY A 395 -1.63 0.69 20.65
C GLY A 395 -3.10 0.33 20.89
N ALA A 396 -3.82 1.08 21.74
CA ALA A 396 -5.26 0.88 21.93
C ALA A 396 -6.03 1.16 20.63
N ASP A 397 -6.95 0.28 20.29
CA ASP A 397 -7.88 0.42 19.17
C ASP A 397 -9.34 0.45 19.68
N ALA A 398 -10.31 0.52 18.77
CA ALA A 398 -11.74 0.49 19.13
C ALA A 398 -12.16 -0.80 19.84
N ARG A 399 -11.47 -1.92 19.61
CA ARG A 399 -11.74 -3.18 20.31
C ARG A 399 -11.30 -3.10 21.76
N ASP A 400 -10.14 -2.50 22.02
CA ASP A 400 -9.67 -2.27 23.39
C ASP A 400 -10.59 -1.31 24.15
N LEU A 401 -11.04 -0.22 23.50
CA LEU A 401 -12.02 0.72 24.08
C LEU A 401 -13.35 0.03 24.40
N LEU A 402 -13.83 -0.84 23.52
CA LEU A 402 -15.02 -1.65 23.78
C LEU A 402 -14.82 -2.54 25.02
N GLY A 403 -13.67 -3.21 25.15
CA GLY A 403 -13.40 -4.07 26.30
C GLY A 403 -13.34 -3.31 27.63
N GLN A 404 -12.85 -2.07 27.61
CA GLN A 404 -12.64 -1.25 28.81
C GLN A 404 -13.89 -0.46 29.22
N GLY A 405 -14.61 0.13 28.26
CA GLY A 405 -15.72 1.05 28.52
C GLY A 405 -17.02 0.70 27.78
N GLY A 406 -17.09 -0.48 27.16
CA GLY A 406 -18.28 -0.96 26.46
C GLY A 406 -18.60 -0.19 25.18
N PRO A 407 -19.80 -0.41 24.61
CA PRO A 407 -20.24 0.26 23.38
C PRO A 407 -20.21 1.79 23.43
N GLN A 408 -20.46 2.39 24.60
CA GLN A 408 -20.47 3.85 24.74
C GLN A 408 -19.08 4.45 24.52
N ALA A 409 -18.01 3.84 25.04
CA ALA A 409 -16.66 4.34 24.84
C ALA A 409 -16.25 4.37 23.35
N VAL A 410 -16.72 3.41 22.56
CA VAL A 410 -16.49 3.39 21.11
C VAL A 410 -17.30 4.48 20.39
N ARG A 411 -18.55 4.71 20.81
CA ARG A 411 -19.37 5.81 20.29
C ARG A 411 -18.74 7.16 20.60
N ASP A 412 -18.27 7.38 21.82
CA ASP A 412 -17.59 8.61 22.23
C ASP A 412 -16.29 8.82 21.44
N PHE A 413 -15.54 7.76 21.20
CA PHE A 413 -14.34 7.78 20.37
C PHE A 413 -14.64 8.27 18.94
N ILE A 414 -15.66 7.71 18.27
CA ILE A 414 -16.03 8.14 16.91
C ILE A 414 -16.65 9.55 16.92
N ALA A 415 -17.44 9.90 17.94
CA ALA A 415 -18.02 11.22 18.09
C ALA A 415 -16.97 12.32 18.36
N SER A 416 -15.81 11.97 18.92
CA SER A 416 -14.70 12.90 19.12
C SER A 416 -13.90 13.24 17.84
N ALA A 417 -14.29 12.68 16.69
CA ALA A 417 -13.61 12.94 15.44
C ALA A 417 -13.57 14.45 15.14
N ALA A 418 -12.40 14.95 14.76
CA ALA A 418 -12.18 16.37 14.47
C ALA A 418 -11.40 16.55 13.17
N SER A 419 -11.24 17.80 12.71
CA SER A 419 -10.40 18.06 11.54
C SER A 419 -8.94 17.67 11.84
N ALA A 420 -8.17 17.33 10.81
CA ALA A 420 -6.75 16.98 10.99
C ALA A 420 -5.95 18.09 11.70
N ALA A 421 -6.27 19.36 11.41
CA ALA A 421 -5.62 20.50 12.03
C ALA A 421 -5.97 20.61 13.54
N ASP A 422 -7.23 20.36 13.90
CA ASP A 422 -7.66 20.40 15.30
C ASP A 422 -7.07 19.23 16.09
N VAL A 423 -6.98 18.04 15.50
CA VAL A 423 -6.30 16.89 16.12
C VAL A 423 -4.83 17.21 16.37
N GLU A 424 -4.11 17.72 15.38
CA GLU A 424 -2.68 18.09 15.54
C GLU A 424 -2.47 19.13 16.64
N LYS A 425 -3.41 20.06 16.81
CA LYS A 425 -3.40 21.09 17.86
C LYS A 425 -3.73 20.52 19.24
N ALA A 426 -4.74 19.66 19.33
CA ALA A 426 -5.24 19.13 20.61
C ALA A 426 -4.38 17.98 21.15
N ARG A 427 -3.65 17.28 20.29
CA ARG A 427 -2.91 16.05 20.63
C ARG A 427 -1.41 16.24 20.48
N THR A 428 -0.85 17.00 21.43
CA THR A 428 0.60 17.27 21.51
C THR A 428 1.45 16.01 21.74
N ASP A 429 0.85 14.94 22.26
CA ASP A 429 1.47 13.61 22.38
C ASP A 429 1.82 12.97 21.02
N ILE A 430 1.10 13.35 19.97
CA ILE A 430 1.33 12.94 18.59
C ILE A 430 2.48 13.75 17.99
N SER A 431 2.49 15.05 18.27
CA SER A 431 3.43 16.05 17.75
C SER A 431 4.62 16.28 18.69
N LEU A 432 5.63 15.41 18.66
CA LEU A 432 6.94 15.73 19.23
C LEU A 432 8.01 15.76 18.13
N PRO A 433 8.83 16.83 18.05
CA PRO A 433 9.90 16.92 17.08
C PRO A 433 10.91 15.80 17.32
N VAL A 434 11.47 15.29 16.21
CA VAL A 434 12.75 14.58 16.23
C VAL A 434 13.70 15.48 17.02
N LYS A 435 14.31 14.99 18.10
CA LYS A 435 15.50 15.65 18.65
C LYS A 435 16.50 15.67 17.50
N GLU A 436 16.61 16.79 16.81
CA GLU A 436 17.81 17.11 16.04
C GLU A 436 18.94 16.91 17.04
N ARG A 437 19.80 15.91 16.78
CA ARG A 437 21.08 15.88 17.47
C ARG A 437 21.72 17.22 17.11
N GLN A 438 21.91 18.08 18.12
CA GLN A 438 22.84 19.19 18.05
C GLN A 438 24.14 18.66 17.47
N LEU A 439 24.36 18.91 16.18
CA LEU A 439 25.67 18.95 15.56
C LEU A 439 26.23 20.35 15.83
N ASP A 440 26.29 20.73 17.10
CA ASP A 440 27.07 21.86 17.56
C ASP A 440 28.32 21.29 18.19
N MET A 441 29.36 21.16 17.36
CA MET A 441 30.75 21.41 17.72
C MET A 441 31.57 21.30 16.43
N GLU A 442 31.66 22.42 15.70
CA GLU A 442 32.83 22.64 14.85
C GLU A 442 34.09 22.49 15.73
N PRO A 443 35.09 21.69 15.33
CA PRO A 443 36.39 21.80 15.94
C PRO A 443 36.97 23.16 15.54
N GLN A 444 37.07 24.06 16.52
CA GLN A 444 37.98 25.20 16.45
C GLN A 444 39.38 24.64 16.15
N PHE A 445 39.87 24.89 14.94
CA PHE A 445 41.28 24.78 14.65
C PHE A 445 41.95 26.03 15.25
N ASP A 446 42.66 25.84 16.36
CA ASP A 446 43.66 26.81 16.80
C ASP A 446 44.83 26.85 15.80
N ARG A 447 45.35 28.06 15.63
CA ARG A 447 46.25 28.56 14.58
C ARG A 447 47.57 27.83 14.41
#